data_AF-A3DFB9-F1
#
_entry.id   AF-A3DFB9-F1
#
_cell.length_a   1.000
_cell.length_b   1.000
_cell.length_c   1.000
_cell.angle_alpha   90.00
_cell.angle_beta   90.00
_cell.angle_gamma   90.00
#
_symmetry.space_group_name_H-M   'P 1'
#
loop_
_entity.id
_entity.type
_entity.pdbx_description
1 polymer ?
#
loop_
_entity_poly.entity_id
_entity_poly.type
_entity_poly.pdbx_seq_one_letter_code
_entity_poly.pdbx_strand_id
1 'polypeptide(L)'
;MTRTEIIYDDKSKNVIYAKNGKVKFKFRIYGGPEIEYNTTIFVNHKPVRIMNSDYLAAKIEKGKMCTFDLELDISDYERLNTIYAISNPSGKGYFADIYFPIKTNSILLVNDLKSSTQSQGNKNSAHKNYLDLSKSGTLAQDKDYSRYLDVDYESGYMLLMENGKSSPVKQITIEKNSFIEKALEFDKGYIIVTAYADRPVELTEESGFKFIDFPQDVKRRLVKIYDKNLNLQKEIDFVDIFPQKNNYHQTIVSKMTVSRDGKKIIWAESSPKLYMYDVETGKTSEILNETSNNICFSSVLFAGDDIVFYGIRVNEEGTFYYGAFEPQSKKMNVFAEKNFNCVRMRVSQKYVVFEKVCCI
;
A
#
# COMPACT_ATOMS: atom_id res chain seq x y z
N MET A 1 10.39 15.21 15.12
CA MET A 1 9.44 15.04 14.00
C MET A 1 8.04 15.32 14.52
N THR A 2 7.31 16.19 13.84
CA THR A 2 5.90 16.48 14.16
C THR A 2 5.03 15.27 13.83
N ARG A 3 4.01 15.02 14.66
CA ARG A 3 3.06 13.93 14.52
C ARG A 3 1.64 14.48 14.58
N THR A 4 0.75 13.86 13.80
CA THR A 4 -0.67 14.18 13.75
C THR A 4 -1.51 12.93 13.88
N GLU A 5 -2.60 12.97 14.64
CA GLU A 5 -3.55 11.86 14.75
C GLU A 5 -4.99 12.37 14.87
N ILE A 6 -5.93 11.60 14.31
CA ILE A 6 -7.37 11.73 14.61
C ILE A 6 -7.70 10.65 15.65
N ILE A 7 -8.31 11.07 16.75
CA ILE A 7 -8.67 10.24 17.90
C ILE A 7 -10.18 10.16 18.01
N TYR A 8 -10.68 8.96 18.22
CA TYR A 8 -12.11 8.64 18.34
C TYR A 8 -12.28 7.48 19.32
N ASP A 9 -13.52 7.22 19.74
CA ASP A 9 -13.83 6.40 20.91
C ASP A 9 -13.38 4.93 20.80
N ASP A 10 -13.23 4.37 19.59
CA ASP A 10 -12.75 3.00 19.37
C ASP A 10 -11.47 2.98 18.52
N LYS A 11 -10.29 3.08 19.14
CA LYS A 11 -8.99 3.05 18.45
C LYS A 11 -8.63 1.68 17.84
N SER A 12 -9.39 0.62 18.14
CA SER A 12 -9.07 -0.74 17.67
C SER A 12 -9.46 -0.97 16.20
N LYS A 13 -10.30 -0.10 15.63
CA LYS A 13 -10.79 -0.19 14.25
C LYS A 13 -10.61 1.13 13.56
N ASN A 14 -10.14 1.12 12.31
CA ASN A 14 -9.91 2.34 11.53
C ASN A 14 -11.23 2.95 10.98
N VAL A 15 -12.25 3.07 11.84
CA VAL A 15 -13.64 3.41 11.51
C VAL A 15 -14.26 4.32 12.58
N ILE A 16 -15.00 5.34 12.14
CA ILE A 16 -15.80 6.21 13.00
C ILE A 16 -17.26 6.14 12.55
N TYR A 17 -18.14 5.83 13.51
CA TYR A 17 -19.59 5.84 13.30
C TYR A 17 -20.19 7.17 13.75
N ALA A 18 -21.00 7.78 12.87
CA ALA A 18 -21.84 8.89 13.25
C ALA A 18 -22.94 8.45 14.21
N LYS A 19 -23.40 9.42 15.00
CA LYS A 19 -24.59 9.31 15.86
C LYS A 19 -25.51 10.46 15.51
N ASN A 20 -26.67 10.15 14.97
CA ASN A 20 -27.65 11.08 14.41
C ASN A 20 -27.03 12.05 13.39
N GLY A 21 -26.27 11.52 12.43
CA GLY A 21 -25.63 12.29 11.36
C GLY A 21 -24.44 13.12 11.80
N LYS A 22 -24.03 13.04 13.08
CA LYS A 22 -22.92 13.83 13.63
C LYS A 22 -21.80 12.95 14.14
N VAL A 23 -20.58 13.42 13.98
CA VAL A 23 -19.37 12.70 14.38
C VAL A 23 -18.55 13.57 15.30
N LYS A 24 -18.20 13.04 16.47
CA LYS A 24 -17.27 13.65 17.42
C LYS A 24 -15.93 12.95 17.35
N PHE A 25 -14.87 13.73 17.21
CA PHE A 25 -13.50 13.22 17.17
C PHE A 25 -12.54 14.30 17.66
N LYS A 26 -11.33 13.92 18.01
CA LYS A 26 -10.27 14.86 18.34
C LYS A 26 -9.21 14.86 17.26
N PHE A 27 -8.70 16.04 16.92
CA PHE A 27 -7.47 16.15 16.14
C PHE A 27 -6.32 16.52 17.09
N ARG A 28 -5.19 15.82 16.99
CA ARG A 28 -4.00 16.13 17.80
C ARG A 28 -2.80 16.35 16.90
N ILE A 29 -2.03 17.39 17.22
CA ILE A 29 -0.74 17.71 16.62
C ILE A 29 0.30 18.00 17.71
N TYR A 30 1.48 17.39 17.60
CA TYR A 30 2.51 17.48 18.63
C TYR A 30 3.90 17.07 18.13
N GLY A 31 4.93 17.47 18.88
CA GLY A 31 6.33 17.21 18.53
C GLY A 31 6.83 18.04 17.36
N GLY A 32 8.14 17.95 17.10
CA GLY A 32 8.80 18.78 16.07
C GLY A 32 9.10 20.22 16.54
N PRO A 33 9.44 21.12 15.61
CA PRO A 33 9.85 22.49 15.93
C PRO A 33 8.67 23.35 16.40
N GLU A 34 8.97 24.41 17.16
CA GLU A 34 7.98 25.36 17.67
C GLU A 34 7.49 26.32 16.59
N ILE A 35 6.56 25.85 15.76
CA ILE A 35 6.02 26.60 14.63
C ILE A 35 4.49 26.48 14.57
N GLU A 36 3.89 27.36 13.77
CA GLU A 36 2.45 27.39 13.54
C GLU A 36 2.07 26.49 12.37
N TYR A 37 1.01 25.70 12.55
CA TYR A 37 0.45 24.80 11.56
C TYR A 37 -0.98 25.17 11.22
N ASN A 38 -1.31 25.14 9.93
CA ASN A 38 -2.68 25.16 9.43
C ASN A 38 -3.09 23.72 9.06
N THR A 39 -4.15 23.23 9.69
CA THR A 39 -4.68 21.88 9.47
C THR A 39 -6.02 21.94 8.79
N THR A 40 -6.16 21.26 7.65
CA THR A 40 -7.42 21.12 6.93
C THR A 40 -7.91 19.69 7.05
N ILE A 41 -9.20 19.53 7.35
CA ILE A 41 -9.88 18.23 7.42
C ILE A 41 -10.54 17.95 6.08
N PHE A 42 -10.42 16.72 5.61
CA PHE A 42 -10.98 16.28 4.34
C PHE A 42 -11.99 15.16 4.59
N VAL A 43 -13.10 15.20 3.86
CA VAL A 43 -14.03 14.08 3.70
C VAL A 43 -14.17 13.79 2.20
N ASN A 44 -13.90 12.56 1.78
CA ASN A 44 -13.90 12.15 0.36
C ASN A 44 -13.04 13.06 -0.52
N HIS A 45 -11.85 13.42 -0.05
CA HIS A 45 -10.90 14.31 -0.72
C HIS A 45 -11.38 15.75 -0.92
N LYS A 46 -12.51 16.14 -0.33
CA LYS A 46 -13.00 17.52 -0.31
C LYS A 46 -12.70 18.15 1.05
N PRO A 47 -12.13 19.37 1.09
CA PRO A 47 -11.88 20.06 2.36
C PRO A 47 -13.22 20.38 3.02
N VAL A 48 -13.27 20.21 4.33
CA VAL A 48 -14.46 20.44 5.13
C VAL A 48 -14.19 21.56 6.12
N ARG A 49 -15.14 22.49 6.19
CA ARG A 49 -15.12 23.56 7.17
C ARG A 49 -15.43 23.01 8.55
N ILE A 50 -14.61 23.39 9.51
CA ILE A 50 -14.77 23.00 10.91
C ILE A 50 -14.91 24.29 11.70
N MET A 51 -16.00 24.42 12.46
CA MET A 51 -16.32 25.63 13.23
C MET A 51 -16.30 26.93 12.38
N ASN A 52 -16.87 26.87 11.17
CA ASN A 52 -16.88 27.97 10.18
C ASN A 52 -15.49 28.45 9.70
N SER A 53 -14.42 27.70 9.99
CA SER A 53 -13.08 27.96 9.46
C SER A 53 -12.69 26.95 8.39
N ASP A 54 -11.90 27.38 7.41
CA ASP A 54 -11.32 26.51 6.37
C ASP A 54 -10.15 25.66 6.90
N TYR A 55 -9.56 26.03 8.04
CA TYR A 55 -8.48 25.30 8.71
C TYR A 55 -8.43 25.55 10.22
N LEU A 56 -7.77 24.64 10.94
CA LEU A 56 -7.41 24.78 12.34
C LEU A 56 -5.99 25.31 12.44
N ALA A 57 -5.81 26.48 13.08
CA ALA A 57 -4.49 27.03 13.37
C ALA A 57 -3.99 26.49 14.72
N ALA A 58 -2.79 25.91 14.74
CA ALA A 58 -2.18 25.36 15.94
C ALA A 58 -0.72 25.79 16.04
N LYS A 59 -0.35 26.44 17.14
CA LYS A 59 1.06 26.67 17.46
C LYS A 59 1.58 25.51 18.31
N ILE A 60 2.60 24.82 17.82
CA ILE A 60 3.24 23.75 18.60
C ILE A 60 4.25 24.38 19.56
N GLU A 61 4.21 23.96 20.82
CA GLU A 61 5.21 24.29 21.84
C GLU A 61 5.97 23.03 22.23
N LYS A 62 7.27 23.14 22.51
CA LYS A 62 8.14 22.00 22.80
C LYS A 62 7.62 21.25 24.03
N GLY A 63 7.46 19.94 23.86
CA GLY A 63 6.98 19.05 24.93
C GLY A 63 5.48 19.13 25.22
N LYS A 64 4.72 19.94 24.47
CA LYS A 64 3.26 20.03 24.62
C LYS A 64 2.52 19.37 23.45
N MET A 65 1.28 18.98 23.71
CA MET A 65 0.35 18.46 22.71
C MET A 65 -0.78 19.47 22.50
N CYS A 66 -1.06 19.82 21.25
CA CYS A 66 -2.25 20.57 20.90
C CYS A 66 -3.36 19.59 20.48
N THR A 67 -4.53 19.68 21.12
CA THR A 67 -5.67 18.82 20.82
C THR A 67 -6.90 19.69 20.58
N PHE A 68 -7.63 19.40 19.50
CA PHE A 68 -8.89 20.04 19.14
C PHE A 68 -10.00 19.03 19.30
N ASP A 69 -11.04 19.37 20.06
CA ASP A 69 -12.29 18.61 20.13
C ASP A 69 -13.24 19.11 19.04
N LEU A 70 -13.62 18.22 18.12
CA LEU A 70 -14.32 18.58 16.89
C LEU A 70 -15.63 17.80 16.78
N GLU A 71 -16.65 18.47 16.23
CA GLU A 71 -17.90 17.87 15.80
C GLU A 71 -18.09 18.19 14.31
N LEU A 72 -18.43 17.17 13.52
CA LEU A 72 -18.73 17.31 12.11
C LEU A 72 -20.14 16.78 11.82
N ASP A 73 -20.96 17.58 11.16
CA ASP A 73 -22.22 17.15 10.58
C ASP A 73 -21.96 16.48 9.23
N ILE A 74 -22.40 15.23 9.11
CA ILE A 74 -22.29 14.45 7.89
C ILE A 74 -23.65 14.01 7.35
N SER A 75 -24.75 14.61 7.80
CA SER A 75 -26.12 14.19 7.44
C SER A 75 -26.37 14.13 5.93
N ASP A 76 -25.74 15.02 5.17
CA ASP A 76 -25.84 15.11 3.71
C ASP A 76 -24.85 14.21 2.95
N TYR A 77 -23.90 13.58 3.64
CA TYR A 77 -22.93 12.69 3.02
C TYR A 77 -23.54 11.31 2.74
N GLU A 78 -22.95 10.60 1.80
CA GLU A 78 -23.27 9.20 1.53
C GLU A 78 -22.99 8.31 2.76
N ARG A 79 -23.47 7.07 2.73
CA ARG A 79 -23.27 6.14 3.86
C ARG A 79 -21.80 5.95 4.23
N LEU A 80 -20.92 5.92 3.23
CA LEU A 80 -19.49 5.64 3.42
C LEU A 80 -18.65 6.80 2.92
N ASN A 81 -17.78 7.27 3.79
CA ASN A 81 -16.89 8.37 3.51
C ASN A 81 -15.49 8.08 4.05
N THR A 82 -14.48 8.80 3.57
CA THR A 82 -13.13 8.73 4.11
C THR A 82 -12.78 10.06 4.74
N ILE A 83 -12.37 10.07 6.01
CA ILE A 83 -11.91 11.26 6.73
C ILE A 83 -10.40 11.20 6.98
N TYR A 84 -9.70 12.32 6.79
CA TYR A 84 -8.32 12.52 7.20
C TYR A 84 -8.02 14.01 7.37
N ALA A 85 -6.90 14.34 7.99
CA ALA A 85 -6.41 15.71 8.10
C ALA A 85 -5.03 15.85 7.44
N ILE A 86 -4.77 17.05 6.91
CA ILE A 86 -3.45 17.46 6.41
C ILE A 86 -3.04 18.73 7.15
N SER A 87 -1.84 18.71 7.73
CA SER A 87 -1.24 19.85 8.44
C SER A 87 -0.03 20.38 7.67
N ASN A 88 -0.01 21.69 7.45
CA ASN A 88 1.11 22.41 6.85
C ASN A 88 1.63 23.46 7.82
N PRO A 89 2.95 23.66 7.96
CA PRO A 89 3.51 24.86 8.56
C PRO A 89 2.91 26.12 7.93
N SER A 90 2.93 27.23 8.64
CA SER A 90 2.44 28.52 8.17
C SER A 90 3.41 29.64 8.53
N GLY A 91 3.27 30.78 7.86
CA GLY A 91 4.14 31.95 8.08
C GLY A 91 5.62 31.64 7.84
N LYS A 92 6.50 32.02 8.78
CA LYS A 92 7.94 31.71 8.69
C LYS A 92 8.28 30.25 9.04
N GLY A 93 7.30 29.46 9.51
CA GLY A 93 7.47 28.05 9.87
C GLY A 93 7.83 27.15 8.69
N TYR A 94 7.48 27.52 7.46
CA TYR A 94 7.85 26.80 6.23
C TYR A 94 9.37 26.61 6.06
N PHE A 95 10.18 27.49 6.64
CA PHE A 95 11.65 27.40 6.55
C PHE A 95 12.28 26.52 7.64
N ALA A 96 11.50 26.08 8.63
CA ALA A 96 12.00 25.45 9.86
C ALA A 96 11.66 23.96 9.99
N ASP A 97 10.68 23.45 9.25
CA ASP A 97 10.38 22.02 9.15
C ASP A 97 10.44 21.60 7.68
N ILE A 98 11.12 20.50 7.36
CA ILE A 98 11.26 19.97 6.00
C ILE A 98 10.39 18.72 5.76
N TYR A 99 9.61 18.31 6.76
CA TYR A 99 8.76 17.11 6.72
C TYR A 99 7.27 17.49 6.76
N PHE A 100 6.80 18.25 5.76
CA PHE A 100 5.39 18.60 5.53
C PHE A 100 5.04 18.40 4.04
N PRO A 101 3.75 18.30 3.64
CA PRO A 101 2.55 18.20 4.46
C PRO A 101 2.54 16.95 5.34
N ILE A 102 1.99 17.05 6.55
CA ILE A 102 1.80 15.92 7.45
C ILE A 102 0.36 15.46 7.32
N LYS A 103 0.16 14.23 6.85
CA LYS A 103 -1.17 13.63 6.68
C LYS A 103 -1.43 12.62 7.80
N THR A 104 -2.64 12.63 8.37
CA THR A 104 -3.09 11.54 9.26
C THR A 104 -3.37 10.26 8.47
N ASN A 105 -3.53 9.14 9.17
CA ASN A 105 -4.17 7.98 8.57
C ASN A 105 -5.56 8.36 8.04
N SER A 106 -5.94 7.75 6.92
CA SER A 106 -7.31 7.82 6.40
C SER A 106 -8.18 6.87 7.21
N ILE A 107 -9.32 7.36 7.69
CA ILE A 107 -10.26 6.63 8.54
C ILE A 107 -11.59 6.50 7.78
N LEU A 108 -12.24 5.33 7.85
CA LEU A 108 -13.59 5.15 7.32
C LEU A 108 -14.58 5.90 8.21
N LEU A 109 -15.46 6.68 7.60
CA LEU A 109 -16.48 7.48 8.26
C LEU A 109 -17.87 7.02 7.80
N VAL A 110 -18.66 6.49 8.73
CA VAL A 110 -19.97 5.88 8.44
C VAL A 110 -21.10 6.83 8.87
N ASN A 111 -21.95 7.22 7.92
CA ASN A 111 -23.16 7.99 8.17
C ASN A 111 -24.31 7.05 8.56
N ASP A 112 -24.81 7.20 9.79
CA ASP A 112 -25.88 6.38 10.37
C ASP A 112 -27.29 6.76 9.85
N LEU A 113 -27.44 7.95 9.27
CA LEU A 113 -28.71 8.40 8.68
C LEU A 113 -28.96 7.83 7.28
N LYS A 114 -27.94 7.28 6.62
CA LYS A 114 -28.08 6.64 5.31
C LYS A 114 -28.11 5.14 5.49
N SER A 115 -29.27 4.53 5.23
CA SER A 115 -29.40 3.08 5.20
C SER A 115 -28.51 2.48 4.10
N SER A 116 -28.01 1.27 4.30
CA SER A 116 -27.52 0.45 3.20
C SER A 116 -28.66 0.28 2.19
N THR A 117 -28.63 0.95 1.04
CA THR A 117 -29.55 0.65 -0.04
C THR A 117 -29.23 -0.76 -0.52
N GLN A 118 -29.96 -1.76 -0.01
CA GLN A 118 -30.11 -3.02 -0.71
C GLN A 118 -30.96 -2.72 -1.94
N SER A 119 -30.35 -2.73 -3.12
CA SER A 119 -31.07 -2.85 -4.37
C SER A 119 -31.82 -4.20 -4.39
N GLN A 120 -33.08 -4.22 -3.98
CA GLN A 120 -34.01 -5.27 -4.39
C GLN A 120 -34.35 -5.04 -5.87
N GLY A 121 -33.70 -5.80 -6.75
CA GLY A 121 -33.89 -5.69 -8.18
C GLY A 121 -33.07 -6.67 -9.03
N ASN A 122 -32.92 -7.90 -8.56
CA ASN A 122 -32.82 -9.16 -9.31
C ASN A 122 -32.07 -10.20 -8.49
N LYS A 123 -32.74 -11.32 -8.19
CA LYS A 123 -32.07 -12.57 -7.82
C LYS A 123 -31.29 -13.05 -9.04
N ASN A 124 -30.04 -12.60 -9.18
CA ASN A 124 -28.96 -13.25 -9.90
C ASN A 124 -27.67 -12.43 -9.71
N SER A 125 -26.58 -13.13 -9.41
CA SER A 125 -25.22 -12.64 -9.13
C SER A 125 -25.02 -11.98 -7.75
N ALA A 126 -24.54 -12.79 -6.80
CA ALA A 126 -23.83 -12.29 -5.64
C ALA A 126 -22.55 -11.60 -6.14
N HIS A 127 -22.57 -10.26 -6.19
CA HIS A 127 -21.35 -9.48 -6.34
C HIS A 127 -20.51 -9.68 -5.08
N LYS A 128 -19.59 -10.64 -5.16
CA LYS A 128 -18.47 -10.83 -4.25
C LYS A 128 -17.65 -9.54 -4.27
N ASN A 129 -17.70 -8.77 -3.18
CA ASN A 129 -16.76 -7.68 -2.95
C ASN A 129 -15.41 -8.31 -2.59
N TYR A 130 -14.63 -8.59 -3.63
CA TYR A 130 -13.23 -8.93 -3.52
C TYR A 130 -12.50 -7.75 -2.86
N LEU A 131 -11.89 -8.00 -1.71
CA LEU A 131 -10.76 -7.20 -1.27
C LEU A 131 -9.67 -7.40 -2.34
N ASP A 132 -9.46 -6.41 -3.20
CA ASP A 132 -8.41 -6.42 -4.23
C ASP A 132 -7.03 -6.34 -3.54
N LEU A 133 -6.58 -7.48 -2.98
CA LEU A 133 -5.20 -7.73 -2.58
C LEU A 133 -4.27 -7.84 -3.80
N SER A 134 -4.78 -7.61 -5.02
CA SER A 134 -4.04 -7.63 -6.28
C SER A 134 -3.83 -6.24 -6.88
N LYS A 135 -3.37 -5.25 -6.10
CA LYS A 135 -2.88 -3.99 -6.68
C LYS A 135 -1.70 -3.35 -5.96
N SER A 136 -0.74 -4.17 -5.53
CA SER A 136 0.69 -3.82 -5.62
C SER A 136 1.48 -4.93 -6.34
N GLY A 137 0.84 -5.52 -7.36
CA GLY A 137 1.46 -6.40 -8.34
C GLY A 137 1.47 -5.69 -9.68
N THR A 138 2.64 -5.32 -10.12
CA THR A 138 2.93 -4.79 -11.45
C THR A 138 2.53 -5.81 -12.53
N LEU A 139 1.49 -5.48 -13.30
CA LEU A 139 1.02 -6.31 -14.41
C LEU A 139 1.96 -6.10 -15.60
N ALA A 140 2.83 -7.08 -15.86
CA ALA A 140 3.54 -7.20 -17.13
C ALA A 140 2.77 -8.13 -18.09
N GLN A 141 2.55 -7.62 -19.30
CA GLN A 141 2.08 -8.24 -20.55
C GLN A 141 0.59 -8.57 -20.75
N ASP A 142 0.17 -8.35 -22.02
CA ASP A 142 -0.92 -9.00 -22.75
C ASP A 142 -0.82 -10.53 -22.63
N LYS A 143 -1.12 -11.07 -21.46
CA LYS A 143 -1.34 -12.51 -21.28
C LYS A 143 -2.83 -12.75 -21.42
N ASP A 144 -3.15 -13.81 -22.16
CA ASP A 144 -4.48 -14.42 -22.18
C ASP A 144 -4.84 -14.77 -20.73
N TYR A 145 -5.63 -13.89 -20.08
CA TYR A 145 -5.95 -13.93 -18.66
C TYR A 145 -6.92 -15.07 -18.38
N SER A 146 -6.52 -16.31 -18.65
CA SER A 146 -7.35 -17.46 -18.32
C SER A 146 -7.34 -17.69 -16.81
N ARG A 147 -6.24 -17.46 -16.08
CA ARG A 147 -6.14 -17.80 -14.65
C ARG A 147 -5.53 -16.69 -13.78
N TYR A 148 -5.93 -16.65 -12.51
CA TYR A 148 -5.43 -15.69 -11.51
C TYR A 148 -5.45 -16.29 -10.09
N LEU A 149 -4.70 -15.68 -9.17
CA LEU A 149 -4.71 -16.05 -7.75
C LEU A 149 -5.65 -15.15 -6.95
N ASP A 150 -6.30 -15.76 -5.97
CA ASP A 150 -7.18 -15.11 -5.02
C ASP A 150 -6.93 -15.65 -3.60
N VAL A 151 -7.34 -14.89 -2.59
CA VAL A 151 -7.19 -15.26 -1.19
C VAL A 151 -8.50 -15.05 -0.45
N ASP A 152 -9.08 -16.16 0.00
CA ASP A 152 -10.28 -16.19 0.83
C ASP A 152 -9.86 -16.44 2.29
N TYR A 153 -9.73 -15.36 3.06
CA TYR A 153 -9.43 -15.45 4.49
C TYR A 153 -10.60 -15.96 5.32
N GLU A 154 -11.84 -15.87 4.83
CA GLU A 154 -13.04 -16.40 5.51
C GLU A 154 -13.04 -17.90 5.53
N SER A 155 -12.72 -18.51 4.39
CA SER A 155 -12.57 -19.95 4.27
C SER A 155 -11.14 -20.45 4.59
N GLY A 156 -10.17 -19.53 4.71
CA GLY A 156 -8.77 -19.87 4.97
C GLY A 156 -8.05 -20.51 3.78
N TYR A 157 -8.35 -20.09 2.55
CA TYR A 157 -7.79 -20.67 1.33
C TYR A 157 -7.12 -19.64 0.42
N MET A 158 -6.01 -20.05 -0.19
CA MET A 158 -5.50 -19.46 -1.43
C MET A 158 -6.10 -20.23 -2.61
N LEU A 159 -6.63 -19.49 -3.59
CA LEU A 159 -7.42 -20.03 -4.70
C LEU A 159 -6.73 -19.74 -6.03
N LEU A 160 -6.63 -20.76 -6.89
CA LEU A 160 -6.34 -20.59 -8.30
C LEU A 160 -7.66 -20.55 -9.06
N MET A 161 -7.99 -19.39 -9.62
CA MET A 161 -9.22 -19.14 -10.34
C MET A 161 -8.98 -19.19 -11.85
N GLU A 162 -10.05 -19.44 -12.61
CA GLU A 162 -10.05 -19.34 -14.06
C GLU A 162 -11.21 -18.45 -14.51
N ASN A 163 -10.94 -17.49 -15.39
CA ASN A 163 -11.93 -16.55 -15.89
C ASN A 163 -13.08 -17.32 -16.56
N GLY A 164 -14.31 -16.98 -16.16
CA GLY A 164 -15.52 -17.67 -16.62
C GLY A 164 -15.88 -18.93 -15.83
N LYS A 165 -15.05 -19.40 -14.88
CA LYS A 165 -15.41 -20.50 -13.97
C LYS A 165 -15.86 -19.96 -12.60
N SER A 166 -16.93 -20.53 -12.06
CA SER A 166 -17.48 -20.15 -10.76
C SER A 166 -16.75 -20.78 -9.56
N SER A 167 -16.05 -21.88 -9.79
CA SER A 167 -15.28 -22.62 -8.78
C SER A 167 -13.78 -22.52 -9.03
N PRO A 168 -12.95 -22.53 -7.97
CA PRO A 168 -11.50 -22.55 -8.12
C PRO A 168 -11.04 -23.81 -8.87
N VAL A 169 -10.03 -23.65 -9.72
CA VAL A 169 -9.29 -24.76 -10.34
C VAL A 169 -8.53 -25.54 -9.28
N LYS A 170 -8.00 -24.84 -8.26
CA LYS A 170 -7.34 -25.44 -7.11
C LYS A 170 -7.46 -24.53 -5.90
N GLN A 171 -7.46 -25.14 -4.71
CA GLN A 171 -7.42 -24.45 -3.43
C GLN A 171 -6.27 -25.00 -2.58
N ILE A 172 -5.61 -24.13 -1.83
CA ILE A 172 -4.57 -24.46 -0.86
C ILE A 172 -4.98 -23.85 0.48
N THR A 173 -4.96 -24.66 1.53
CA THR A 173 -5.18 -24.17 2.91
C THR A 173 -4.08 -23.21 3.32
N ILE A 174 -4.47 -22.04 3.81
CA ILE A 174 -3.57 -21.10 4.47
C ILE A 174 -3.32 -21.62 5.88
N GLU A 175 -2.05 -21.75 6.24
CA GLU A 175 -1.67 -22.29 7.54
C GLU A 175 -2.18 -21.37 8.67
N LYS A 176 -2.52 -21.98 9.81
CA LYS A 176 -2.95 -21.22 10.99
C LYS A 176 -1.88 -20.21 11.40
N ASN A 177 -2.31 -19.03 11.84
CA ASN A 177 -1.43 -17.93 12.23
C ASN A 177 -0.49 -17.49 11.08
N SER A 178 -0.96 -17.59 9.84
CA SER A 178 -0.23 -17.09 8.67
C SER A 178 -1.13 -16.30 7.73
N PHE A 179 -0.53 -15.48 6.88
CA PHE A 179 -1.22 -14.71 5.85
C PHE A 179 -0.30 -14.40 4.68
N ILE A 180 -0.89 -14.12 3.52
CA ILE A 180 -0.15 -13.81 2.29
C ILE A 180 0.09 -12.30 2.24
N GLU A 181 1.36 -11.89 2.28
CA GLU A 181 1.76 -10.48 2.15
C GLU A 181 1.91 -10.08 0.67
N LYS A 182 2.29 -11.02 -0.21
CA LYS A 182 2.48 -10.73 -1.63
C LYS A 182 2.38 -11.97 -2.50
N ALA A 183 1.82 -11.80 -3.70
CA ALA A 183 1.84 -12.79 -4.77
C ALA A 183 2.41 -12.17 -6.04
N LEU A 184 3.35 -12.85 -6.67
CA LEU A 184 4.00 -12.46 -7.91
C LEU A 184 3.91 -13.60 -8.91
N GLU A 185 3.49 -13.29 -10.14
CA GLU A 185 3.46 -14.27 -11.22
C GLU A 185 4.74 -14.20 -12.06
N PHE A 186 5.24 -15.37 -12.45
CA PHE A 186 6.25 -15.53 -13.50
C PHE A 186 5.79 -16.59 -14.51
N ASP A 187 6.56 -16.85 -15.58
CA ASP A 187 6.06 -17.67 -16.69
C ASP A 187 5.70 -19.11 -16.32
N LYS A 188 6.44 -19.71 -15.38
CA LYS A 188 6.22 -21.11 -14.98
C LYS A 188 5.49 -21.26 -13.65
N GLY A 189 5.06 -20.17 -13.02
CA GLY A 189 4.36 -20.28 -11.75
C GLY A 189 4.19 -18.98 -10.97
N TYR A 190 4.26 -19.10 -9.65
CA TYR A 190 4.01 -18.02 -8.70
C TYR A 190 5.03 -18.00 -7.58
N ILE A 191 5.37 -16.80 -7.11
CA ILE A 191 6.09 -16.57 -5.87
C ILE A 191 5.11 -15.96 -4.87
N ILE A 192 4.95 -16.61 -3.72
CA ILE A 192 4.06 -16.20 -2.64
C ILE A 192 4.90 -15.88 -1.42
N VAL A 193 4.77 -14.67 -0.88
CA VAL A 193 5.35 -14.28 0.40
C VAL A 193 4.32 -14.53 1.48
N THR A 194 4.62 -15.46 2.39
CA THR A 194 3.76 -15.82 3.51
C THR A 194 4.39 -15.34 4.81
N ALA A 195 3.66 -14.54 5.58
CA ALA A 195 4.02 -14.14 6.93
C ALA A 195 3.40 -15.09 7.95
N TYR A 196 4.17 -15.45 8.98
CA TYR A 196 3.76 -16.25 10.12
C TYR A 196 3.80 -15.38 11.37
N ALA A 197 2.68 -15.29 12.05
CA ALA A 197 2.46 -14.39 13.17
C ALA A 197 2.10 -15.13 14.47
N ASP A 198 1.90 -14.38 15.53
CA ASP A 198 1.49 -14.85 16.85
C ASP A 198 0.01 -15.28 16.90
N ARG A 199 -0.85 -14.63 16.11
CA ARG A 199 -2.30 -14.89 16.01
C ARG A 199 -2.77 -15.04 14.56
N PRO A 200 -3.95 -15.63 14.31
CA PRO A 200 -4.50 -15.71 12.95
C PRO A 200 -5.01 -14.34 12.47
N VAL A 201 -5.27 -14.25 11.17
CA VAL A 201 -6.05 -13.16 10.60
C VAL A 201 -7.46 -13.21 11.20
N GLU A 202 -7.95 -12.06 11.65
CA GLU A 202 -9.26 -11.93 12.25
C GLU A 202 -10.24 -11.28 11.28
N LEU A 203 -11.45 -11.81 11.23
CA LEU A 203 -12.54 -11.28 10.44
C LEU A 203 -13.57 -10.71 11.38
N THR A 204 -13.83 -9.42 11.23
CA THR A 204 -14.85 -8.73 12.02
C THR A 204 -15.93 -8.22 11.09
N GLU A 205 -17.19 -8.38 11.49
CA GLU A 205 -18.33 -7.84 10.77
C GLU A 205 -18.99 -6.74 11.58
N GLU A 206 -19.00 -5.53 11.04
CA GLU A 206 -19.60 -4.36 11.70
C GLU A 206 -20.44 -3.54 10.74
N SER A 207 -21.71 -3.34 11.11
CA SER A 207 -22.69 -2.59 10.31
C SER A 207 -22.82 -3.07 8.86
N GLY A 208 -22.66 -4.39 8.64
CA GLY A 208 -22.73 -5.03 7.32
C GLY A 208 -21.44 -4.92 6.48
N PHE A 209 -20.32 -4.50 7.09
CA PHE A 209 -19.00 -4.52 6.46
C PHE A 209 -18.12 -5.59 7.09
N LYS A 210 -17.44 -6.37 6.25
CA LYS A 210 -16.41 -7.31 6.68
C LYS A 210 -15.04 -6.63 6.66
N PHE A 211 -14.35 -6.64 7.78
CA PHE A 211 -12.99 -6.15 7.92
C PHE A 211 -12.05 -7.33 8.13
N ILE A 212 -10.86 -7.23 7.54
CA ILE A 212 -9.78 -8.19 7.71
C ILE A 212 -8.70 -7.52 8.54
N ASP A 213 -8.48 -8.01 9.76
CA ASP A 213 -7.43 -7.54 10.65
C ASP A 213 -6.21 -8.46 10.58
N PHE A 214 -5.09 -7.88 10.15
CA PHE A 214 -3.84 -8.61 9.98
C PHE A 214 -2.95 -8.45 11.22
N PRO A 215 -2.39 -9.55 11.74
CA PRO A 215 -1.51 -9.50 12.89
C PRO A 215 -0.22 -8.73 12.58
N GLN A 216 0.22 -7.92 13.54
CA GLN A 216 1.40 -7.06 13.39
C GLN A 216 2.69 -7.74 13.86
N ASP A 217 2.59 -8.69 14.79
CA ASP A 217 3.75 -9.41 15.35
C ASP A 217 4.10 -10.63 14.48
N VAL A 218 4.79 -10.37 13.37
CA VAL A 218 5.25 -11.39 12.43
C VAL A 218 6.58 -11.99 12.91
N LYS A 219 6.58 -13.28 13.22
CA LYS A 219 7.73 -14.05 13.71
C LYS A 219 8.63 -14.57 12.60
N ARG A 220 8.05 -14.89 11.44
CA ARG A 220 8.78 -15.49 10.31
C ARG A 220 8.12 -15.12 8.98
N ARG A 221 8.91 -15.07 7.92
CA ARG A 221 8.41 -14.95 6.54
C ARG A 221 9.04 -16.03 5.67
N LEU A 222 8.23 -16.61 4.79
CA LEU A 222 8.67 -17.56 3.77
C LEU A 222 8.36 -17.03 2.39
N VAL A 223 9.26 -17.27 1.46
CA VAL A 223 9.03 -17.15 0.03
C VAL A 223 8.78 -18.54 -0.54
N LYS A 224 7.54 -18.80 -0.92
CA LYS A 224 7.08 -20.07 -1.46
C LYS A 224 6.95 -19.98 -2.98
N ILE A 225 7.64 -20.86 -3.69
CA ILE A 225 7.61 -20.93 -5.15
C ILE A 225 6.70 -22.07 -5.56
N TYR A 226 5.67 -21.78 -6.34
CA TYR A 226 4.71 -22.73 -6.87
C TYR A 226 4.81 -22.80 -8.39
N ASP A 227 4.43 -23.94 -8.97
CA ASP A 227 4.16 -24.03 -10.40
C ASP A 227 2.81 -23.39 -10.78
N LYS A 228 2.46 -23.38 -12.09
CA LYS A 228 1.18 -22.83 -12.58
C LYS A 228 -0.08 -23.52 -12.04
N ASN A 229 0.05 -24.74 -11.53
CA ASN A 229 -1.04 -25.50 -10.93
C ASN A 229 -0.97 -25.46 -9.40
N LEU A 230 -0.27 -24.47 -8.83
CA LEU A 230 -0.12 -24.31 -7.40
C LEU A 230 0.46 -25.55 -6.71
N ASN A 231 1.40 -26.27 -7.33
CA ASN A 231 2.19 -27.30 -6.63
C ASN A 231 3.47 -26.64 -6.08
N LEU A 232 3.70 -26.76 -4.78
CA LEU A 232 4.87 -26.19 -4.12
C LEU A 232 6.15 -26.83 -4.67
N GLN A 233 7.08 -26.01 -5.14
CA GLN A 233 8.36 -26.43 -5.71
C GLN A 233 9.52 -26.16 -4.74
N LYS A 234 9.48 -25.01 -4.05
CA LYS A 234 10.57 -24.57 -3.17
C LYS A 234 10.04 -23.63 -2.09
N GLU A 235 10.63 -23.69 -0.91
CA GLU A 235 10.48 -22.70 0.15
C GLU A 235 11.85 -22.11 0.47
N ILE A 236 11.87 -20.80 0.68
CA ILE A 236 13.08 -20.03 1.01
C ILE A 236 12.75 -19.18 2.24
N ASP A 237 13.62 -19.18 3.24
CA ASP A 237 13.45 -18.27 4.37
C ASP A 237 13.70 -16.84 3.90
N PHE A 238 12.82 -15.91 4.27
CA PHE A 238 12.96 -14.52 3.83
C PHE A 238 14.28 -13.90 4.31
N VAL A 239 14.84 -14.38 5.43
CA VAL A 239 16.14 -13.95 5.94
C VAL A 239 17.30 -14.36 5.00
N ASP A 240 17.15 -15.44 4.24
CA ASP A 240 18.19 -15.85 3.27
C ASP A 240 18.22 -14.93 2.05
N ILE A 241 17.06 -14.38 1.67
CA ILE A 241 16.94 -13.36 0.64
C ILE A 241 17.44 -12.03 1.18
N PHE A 242 17.04 -11.69 2.41
CA PHE A 242 17.37 -10.43 3.07
C PHE A 242 18.06 -10.67 4.43
N PRO A 243 19.39 -10.87 4.45
CA PRO A 243 20.12 -11.21 5.66
C PRO A 243 20.30 -10.03 6.64
N GLN A 244 19.90 -8.82 6.27
CA GLN A 244 20.02 -7.66 7.16
C GLN A 244 18.86 -7.64 8.17
N LYS A 245 19.19 -7.47 9.46
CA LYS A 245 18.24 -7.45 10.59
C LYS A 245 17.47 -6.11 10.73
N ASN A 246 17.11 -5.46 9.63
CA ASN A 246 16.41 -4.18 9.68
C ASN A 246 14.90 -4.38 9.64
N ASN A 247 14.17 -3.58 10.44
CA ASN A 247 12.71 -3.63 10.60
C ASN A 247 11.89 -3.19 9.37
N TYR A 248 12.49 -3.11 8.17
CA TYR A 248 11.85 -2.57 6.95
C TYR A 248 11.24 -3.65 6.05
N HIS A 249 10.88 -4.81 6.60
CA HIS A 249 10.36 -5.95 5.83
C HIS A 249 9.15 -5.59 4.95
N GLN A 250 8.20 -4.80 5.47
CA GLN A 250 7.02 -4.37 4.70
C GLN A 250 7.41 -3.56 3.45
N THR A 251 8.36 -2.64 3.59
CA THR A 251 8.87 -1.84 2.46
C THR A 251 9.51 -2.74 1.41
N ILE A 252 10.32 -3.71 1.84
CA ILE A 252 11.00 -4.65 0.94
C ILE A 252 9.99 -5.50 0.18
N VAL A 253 9.04 -6.13 0.90
CA VAL A 253 8.01 -6.96 0.30
C VAL A 253 7.22 -6.14 -0.73
N SER A 254 6.82 -4.90 -0.40
CA SER A 254 6.07 -4.03 -1.31
C SER A 254 6.84 -3.72 -2.61
N LYS A 255 8.16 -3.57 -2.55
CA LYS A 255 9.03 -3.20 -3.70
C LYS A 255 9.73 -4.40 -4.35
N MET A 256 9.36 -5.61 -3.99
CA MET A 256 9.91 -6.84 -4.56
C MET A 256 9.26 -7.19 -5.91
N THR A 257 10.03 -7.74 -6.86
CA THR A 257 9.51 -8.36 -8.08
C THR A 257 10.33 -9.60 -8.45
N VAL A 258 9.82 -10.40 -9.39
CA VAL A 258 10.46 -11.61 -9.90
C VAL A 258 10.76 -11.48 -11.40
N SER A 259 11.86 -12.08 -11.86
CA SER A 259 12.16 -12.21 -13.28
C SER A 259 11.17 -13.14 -13.98
N ARG A 260 11.02 -12.98 -15.30
CA ARG A 260 10.06 -13.75 -16.09
C ARG A 260 10.23 -15.26 -15.98
N ASP A 261 11.48 -15.73 -15.86
CA ASP A 261 11.83 -17.14 -15.70
C ASP A 261 11.75 -17.65 -14.25
N GLY A 262 11.50 -16.76 -13.27
CA GLY A 262 11.44 -17.11 -11.85
C GLY A 262 12.81 -17.29 -11.18
N LYS A 263 13.92 -17.04 -11.89
CA LYS A 263 15.27 -17.32 -11.38
C LYS A 263 15.87 -16.19 -10.53
N LYS A 264 15.36 -14.97 -10.66
CA LYS A 264 15.86 -13.80 -9.96
C LYS A 264 14.72 -13.10 -9.24
N ILE A 265 14.98 -12.69 -8.01
CA ILE A 265 14.10 -11.84 -7.22
C ILE A 265 14.87 -10.55 -6.97
N ILE A 266 14.27 -9.40 -7.27
CA ILE A 266 14.86 -8.09 -6.95
C ILE A 266 13.96 -7.32 -6.01
N TRP A 267 14.56 -6.43 -5.23
CA TRP A 267 13.84 -5.47 -4.42
C TRP A 267 14.64 -4.18 -4.29
N ALA A 268 13.91 -3.10 -4.04
CA ALA A 268 14.48 -1.83 -3.67
C ALA A 268 14.32 -1.58 -2.16
N GLU A 269 15.32 -0.94 -1.56
CA GLU A 269 15.23 -0.44 -0.19
C GLU A 269 14.57 0.96 -0.16
N SER A 270 14.55 1.62 1.00
CA SER A 270 14.21 3.05 1.12
C SER A 270 15.30 3.97 0.54
N SER A 271 16.50 3.44 0.32
CA SER A 271 17.67 4.09 -0.27
C SER A 271 17.72 3.81 -1.79
N PRO A 272 18.57 4.51 -2.59
CA PRO A 272 18.74 4.26 -4.03
C PRO A 272 19.48 2.95 -4.34
N LYS A 273 19.22 1.90 -3.54
CA LYS A 273 19.87 0.60 -3.62
C LYS A 273 18.93 -0.45 -4.19
N LEU A 274 19.51 -1.30 -5.03
CA LEU A 274 18.85 -2.47 -5.57
C LEU A 274 19.65 -3.71 -5.22
N TYR A 275 18.92 -4.71 -4.78
CA TYR A 275 19.44 -6.02 -4.45
C TYR A 275 18.80 -7.07 -5.34
N MET A 276 19.53 -8.14 -5.57
CA MET A 276 19.09 -9.29 -6.36
C MET A 276 19.45 -10.58 -5.64
N TYR A 277 18.46 -11.44 -5.50
CA TYR A 277 18.60 -12.81 -5.04
C TYR A 277 18.47 -13.76 -6.21
N ASP A 278 19.47 -14.63 -6.37
CA ASP A 278 19.46 -15.71 -7.33
C ASP A 278 18.84 -16.96 -6.70
N VAL A 279 17.72 -17.42 -7.27
CA VAL A 279 16.88 -18.49 -6.71
C VAL A 279 17.55 -19.86 -6.81
N GLU A 280 18.42 -20.08 -7.81
CA GLU A 280 19.10 -21.37 -8.00
C GLU A 280 20.27 -21.52 -7.04
N THR A 281 21.12 -20.49 -6.95
CA THR A 281 22.33 -20.48 -6.13
C THR A 281 22.06 -20.09 -4.68
N GLY A 282 20.94 -19.45 -4.39
CA GLY A 282 20.60 -18.95 -3.06
C GLY A 282 21.42 -17.74 -2.62
N LYS A 283 22.03 -17.01 -3.55
CA LYS A 283 22.94 -15.90 -3.26
C LYS A 283 22.29 -14.55 -3.44
N THR A 284 22.38 -13.70 -2.41
CA THR A 284 22.06 -12.27 -2.49
C THR A 284 23.26 -11.47 -2.96
N SER A 285 23.01 -10.52 -3.86
CA SER A 285 23.98 -9.56 -4.36
C SER A 285 23.40 -8.16 -4.38
N GLU A 286 24.24 -7.17 -4.08
CA GLU A 286 23.92 -5.77 -4.30
C GLU A 286 24.25 -5.43 -5.76
N ILE A 287 23.25 -5.04 -6.54
CA ILE A 287 23.42 -4.73 -7.96
C ILE A 287 23.48 -3.23 -8.23
N LEU A 288 23.00 -2.41 -7.29
CA LEU A 288 23.09 -0.95 -7.32
C LEU A 288 23.28 -0.40 -5.91
N ASN A 289 24.34 0.38 -5.67
CA ASN A 289 24.66 0.97 -4.35
C ASN A 289 24.83 2.49 -4.41
N GLU A 290 25.39 3.00 -5.50
CA GLU A 290 25.72 4.41 -5.67
C GLU A 290 25.20 4.87 -7.02
N THR A 291 24.08 5.60 -7.01
CA THR A 291 23.72 6.41 -8.16
C THR A 291 23.98 7.86 -7.81
N SER A 292 24.69 8.56 -8.69
CA SER A 292 24.83 10.02 -8.66
C SER A 292 23.49 10.78 -8.69
N ASN A 293 22.37 10.06 -8.85
CA ASN A 293 21.04 10.61 -9.05
C ASN A 293 20.12 10.53 -7.82
N ASN A 294 20.51 9.90 -6.71
CA ASN A 294 19.80 9.90 -5.41
C ASN A 294 18.27 9.63 -5.50
N ILE A 295 17.86 8.66 -6.34
CA ILE A 295 16.44 8.32 -6.56
C ILE A 295 16.00 7.22 -5.59
N CYS A 296 15.04 7.53 -4.72
CA CYS A 296 14.35 6.54 -3.92
C CYS A 296 13.30 5.81 -4.78
N PHE A 297 13.57 4.55 -5.12
CA PHE A 297 12.64 3.75 -5.93
C PHE A 297 11.33 3.52 -5.17
N SER A 298 10.22 3.84 -5.83
CA SER A 298 8.87 3.51 -5.38
C SER A 298 8.39 2.18 -5.95
N SER A 299 8.84 1.82 -7.15
CA SER A 299 8.59 0.52 -7.77
C SER A 299 9.72 0.15 -8.72
N VAL A 300 9.94 -1.16 -8.88
CA VAL A 300 10.89 -1.74 -9.82
C VAL A 300 10.27 -2.95 -10.52
N LEU A 301 10.62 -3.15 -11.78
CA LEU A 301 10.20 -4.29 -12.59
C LEU A 301 11.30 -4.82 -13.48
N PHE A 302 11.23 -6.10 -13.80
CA PHE A 302 11.96 -6.65 -14.92
C PHE A 302 11.31 -6.27 -16.25
N ALA A 303 12.15 -5.84 -17.20
CA ALA A 303 11.84 -5.66 -18.61
C ALA A 303 12.88 -6.40 -19.45
N GLY A 304 12.67 -7.71 -19.61
CA GLY A 304 13.74 -8.60 -20.08
C GLY A 304 14.79 -8.75 -18.98
N ASP A 305 16.06 -8.52 -19.32
CA ASP A 305 17.17 -8.51 -18.37
C ASP A 305 17.37 -7.14 -17.68
N ASP A 306 16.72 -6.09 -18.19
CA ASP A 306 16.79 -4.75 -17.63
C ASP A 306 15.79 -4.58 -16.49
N ILE A 307 16.08 -3.60 -15.63
CA ILE A 307 15.22 -3.21 -14.51
C ILE A 307 14.66 -1.84 -14.81
N VAL A 308 13.36 -1.75 -15.01
CA VAL A 308 12.67 -0.45 -15.09
C VAL A 308 12.18 -0.04 -13.72
N PHE A 309 12.13 1.27 -13.51
CA PHE A 309 11.80 1.81 -12.21
C PHE A 309 11.04 3.13 -12.32
N TYR A 310 10.39 3.47 -11.21
CA TYR A 310 10.09 4.85 -10.92
C TYR A 310 10.31 5.17 -9.44
N GLY A 311 10.47 6.46 -9.16
CA GLY A 311 10.72 6.95 -7.82
C GLY A 311 10.73 8.47 -7.73
N ILE A 312 11.21 8.93 -6.59
CA ILE A 312 11.34 10.35 -6.25
C ILE A 312 12.77 10.62 -5.79
N ARG A 313 13.25 11.84 -5.99
CA ARG A 313 14.50 12.28 -5.36
C ARG A 313 14.22 12.88 -4.00
N VAL A 314 15.11 12.62 -3.05
CA VAL A 314 15.07 13.27 -1.74
C VAL A 314 15.27 14.77 -1.98
N ASN A 315 14.30 15.59 -1.57
CA ASN A 315 14.28 17.07 -1.71
C ASN A 315 13.83 17.65 -3.06
N GLU A 316 13.23 16.85 -3.95
CA GLU A 316 12.61 17.39 -5.17
C GLU A 316 11.12 17.05 -5.22
N GLU A 317 10.27 18.05 -5.01
CA GLU A 317 8.82 17.90 -5.07
C GLU A 317 8.28 18.06 -6.49
N GLY A 318 7.16 17.39 -6.76
CA GLY A 318 6.42 17.51 -8.03
C GLY A 318 7.15 16.95 -9.25
N THR A 319 8.33 16.35 -9.08
CA THR A 319 9.11 15.74 -10.15
C THR A 319 9.16 14.22 -9.95
N PHE A 320 8.66 13.51 -10.94
CA PHE A 320 8.63 12.08 -11.00
C PHE A 320 9.80 11.56 -11.83
N TYR A 321 10.56 10.65 -11.26
CA TYR A 321 11.72 10.06 -11.90
C TYR A 321 11.42 8.65 -12.35
N TYR A 322 11.73 8.32 -13.59
CA TYR A 322 11.55 6.98 -14.14
C TYR A 322 12.65 6.62 -15.12
N GLY A 323 12.81 5.35 -15.40
CA GLY A 323 13.89 4.93 -16.28
C GLY A 323 14.13 3.44 -16.30
N ALA A 324 15.31 3.09 -16.81
CA ALA A 324 15.81 1.74 -16.90
C ALA A 324 17.23 1.67 -16.35
N PHE A 325 17.52 0.59 -15.66
CA PHE A 325 18.82 0.20 -15.15
C PHE A 325 19.21 -1.13 -15.78
N GLU A 326 20.37 -1.15 -16.42
CA GLU A 326 20.96 -2.32 -17.05
C GLU A 326 21.95 -2.97 -16.06
N PRO A 327 21.63 -4.11 -15.42
CA PRO A 327 22.47 -4.65 -14.35
C PRO A 327 23.88 -5.05 -14.80
N GLN A 328 24.02 -5.51 -16.05
CA GLN A 328 25.30 -5.96 -16.60
C GLN A 328 26.29 -4.81 -16.82
N SER A 329 25.82 -3.72 -17.44
CA SER A 329 26.64 -2.54 -17.74
C SER A 329 26.70 -1.55 -16.56
N LYS A 330 25.83 -1.75 -15.54
CA LYS A 330 25.56 -0.81 -14.45
C LYS A 330 25.13 0.58 -14.96
N LYS A 331 24.61 0.66 -16.18
CA LYS A 331 24.14 1.91 -16.77
C LYS A 331 22.71 2.19 -16.35
N MET A 332 22.44 3.43 -15.97
CA MET A 332 21.09 3.88 -15.62
C MET A 332 20.69 5.05 -16.52
N ASN A 333 19.58 4.87 -17.25
CA ASN A 333 18.95 5.93 -18.02
C ASN A 333 17.80 6.49 -17.18
N VAL A 334 17.81 7.80 -16.93
CA VAL A 334 16.83 8.48 -16.07
C VAL A 334 16.13 9.56 -16.86
N PHE A 335 14.80 9.59 -16.74
CA PHE A 335 13.92 10.62 -17.23
C PHE A 335 13.19 11.26 -16.05
N ALA A 336 12.79 12.52 -16.24
CA ALA A 336 12.08 13.29 -15.24
C ALA A 336 10.82 13.89 -15.88
N GLU A 337 9.69 13.76 -15.20
CA GLU A 337 8.43 14.36 -15.61
C GLU A 337 7.82 15.17 -14.46
N LYS A 338 7.34 16.38 -14.76
CA LYS A 338 6.73 17.25 -13.74
C LYS A 338 5.23 17.00 -13.66
N ASN A 339 4.66 17.10 -12.46
CA ASN A 339 3.22 16.95 -12.22
C ASN A 339 2.63 15.61 -12.70
N PHE A 340 3.48 14.58 -12.75
CA PHE A 340 3.10 13.22 -13.08
C PHE A 340 3.13 12.36 -11.82
N ASN A 341 2.00 11.75 -11.48
CA ASN A 341 1.90 10.84 -10.35
C ASN A 341 1.60 9.44 -10.88
N CYS A 342 2.65 8.63 -11.04
CA CYS A 342 2.51 7.26 -11.49
C CYS A 342 1.91 6.41 -10.38
N VAL A 343 0.85 5.70 -10.70
CA VAL A 343 0.22 4.74 -9.81
C VAL A 343 0.59 3.30 -10.15
N ARG A 344 1.06 3.05 -11.38
CA ARG A 344 1.35 1.71 -11.87
C ARG A 344 2.34 1.74 -13.02
N MET A 345 3.23 0.77 -13.03
CA MET A 345 4.10 0.48 -14.17
C MET A 345 3.66 -0.84 -14.82
N ARG A 346 3.67 -0.90 -16.15
CA ARG A 346 3.43 -2.13 -16.91
C ARG A 346 4.54 -2.33 -17.92
N VAL A 347 4.94 -3.58 -18.08
CA VAL A 347 5.97 -3.96 -19.05
C VAL A 347 5.31 -4.84 -20.11
N SER A 348 5.43 -4.44 -21.37
CA SER A 348 5.14 -5.28 -22.53
C SER A 348 6.46 -5.78 -23.13
N GLN A 349 6.40 -6.60 -24.18
CA GLN A 349 7.62 -7.06 -24.88
C GLN A 349 8.43 -5.90 -25.50
N LYS A 350 7.78 -4.77 -25.81
CA LYS A 350 8.40 -3.65 -26.54
C LYS A 350 8.41 -2.33 -25.80
N TYR A 351 7.53 -2.16 -24.81
CA TYR A 351 7.28 -0.88 -24.15
C TYR A 351 7.13 -1.04 -22.66
N VAL A 352 7.58 -0.04 -21.92
CA VAL A 352 7.22 0.17 -20.52
C VAL A 352 6.25 1.35 -20.46
N VAL A 353 5.11 1.11 -19.83
CA VAL A 353 4.04 2.09 -19.68
C VAL A 353 3.97 2.52 -18.23
N PHE A 354 4.00 3.83 -18.00
CA PHE A 354 3.79 4.45 -16.70
C PHE A 354 2.38 5.04 -16.69
N GLU A 355 1.52 4.54 -15.81
CA GLU A 355 0.11 4.91 -15.76
C GLU A 355 -0.12 5.95 -14.66
N LYS A 356 -0.78 7.05 -15.01
CA LYS A 356 -1.30 8.06 -14.07
C LYS A 356 -2.79 7.82 -13.88
N VAL A 357 -3.30 7.94 -12.65
CA VAL A 357 -4.75 8.08 -12.45
C VAL A 357 -5.15 9.49 -12.86
N CYS A 358 -5.95 9.60 -13.92
CA CYS A 358 -6.73 10.81 -14.14
C CYS A 358 -7.92 10.75 -13.19
N CYS A 359 -7.95 11.64 -12.19
CA CYS A 359 -9.20 11.95 -11.51
C CYS A 359 -10.13 12.55 -12.57
N ILE A 360 -11.26 11.89 -12.85
CA ILE A 360 -12.37 12.46 -13.64
C ILE A 360 -13.26 13.24 -12.67
#